data_AF-A0A8J4S0C2-F1
#
_entry.id   AF-A0A8J4S0C2-F1
#
_cell.length_a   1.000
_cell.length_b   1.000
_cell.length_c   1.000
_cell.angle_alpha   90.00
_cell.angle_beta   90.00
_cell.angle_gamma   90.00
#
_symmetry.space_group_name_H-M   'P 1'
#
loop_
_entity.id
_entity.type
_entity.pdbx_description
1 polymer ?
#
loop_
_entity_poly.entity_id
_entity_poly.type
_entity_poly.pdbx_seq_one_letter_code
_entity_poly.pdbx_strand_id
1 'polypeptide(L)'
;MTGHGSLLELSDELEKLLAAALDINGSHARVYNAETMVDELLSSTWEPIPHSTELMRHQSTRHASFTQQATSLNALQTVLSNSIERLVEHRKAVSSRIAELKHDSLRVSSKFQEGLAKPDQLLDQICAQMEDLEDRFSKVSSTAMLIGDKLSTLDDERSRVLETDELMEALLALNDPSSKLTKSSNRLFNTLHNPNELHEASRIIKKMSMFSSELSSPTIAYAVAEIERLSQTTENNLLTEFSNEQERGNVVSMRKCAESLIEYNDKEKVADRYVWNVMCDRLTKYVVA
;
A
#
# COMPACT_ATOMS: atom_id res chain seq x y z
N MET A 1 11.36 -25.14 -6.99
CA MET A 1 12.49 -24.17 -7.01
C MET A 1 13.26 -24.29 -8.33
N THR A 2 12.61 -24.03 -9.46
CA THR A 2 13.20 -24.14 -10.81
C THR A 2 12.53 -23.09 -11.71
N GLY A 3 12.76 -21.81 -11.41
CA GLY A 3 12.13 -20.69 -12.14
C GLY A 3 13.07 -19.52 -12.45
N HIS A 4 14.27 -19.50 -11.86
CA HIS A 4 15.25 -18.43 -12.09
C HIS A 4 16.25 -18.72 -13.22
N GLY A 5 16.32 -19.96 -13.74
CA GLY A 5 17.25 -20.32 -14.81
C GLY A 5 16.84 -19.79 -16.19
N SER A 6 15.56 -19.87 -16.56
CA SER A 6 15.10 -19.54 -17.91
C SER A 6 14.99 -18.05 -18.20
N LEU A 7 14.93 -17.19 -17.18
CA LEU A 7 14.85 -15.72 -17.38
C LEU A 7 16.24 -15.11 -17.64
N LEU A 8 17.29 -15.70 -17.05
CA LEU A 8 18.69 -15.35 -17.34
C LEU A 8 19.11 -15.82 -18.73
N GLU A 9 18.73 -17.03 -19.13
CA GLU A 9 18.99 -17.53 -20.49
C GLU A 9 18.32 -16.68 -21.57
N LEU A 10 17.09 -16.21 -21.34
CA LEU A 10 16.40 -15.34 -22.30
C LEU A 10 17.04 -13.95 -22.41
N SER A 11 17.58 -13.43 -21.31
CA SER A 11 18.28 -12.15 -21.26
C SER A 11 19.62 -12.22 -22.01
N ASP A 12 20.36 -13.30 -21.82
CA ASP A 12 21.63 -13.53 -22.51
C ASP A 12 21.42 -13.70 -24.03
N GLU A 13 20.34 -14.38 -24.44
CA GLU A 13 19.99 -14.54 -25.86
C GLU A 13 19.57 -13.21 -26.50
N LEU A 14 18.88 -12.34 -25.74
CA LEU A 14 18.49 -10.99 -26.16
C LEU A 14 19.70 -10.07 -26.30
N GLU A 15 20.63 -10.09 -25.34
CA GLU A 15 21.89 -9.33 -25.44
C GLU A 15 22.75 -9.80 -26.61
N LYS A 16 22.78 -11.11 -26.88
CA LYS A 16 23.52 -11.68 -28.00
C LYS A 16 22.91 -11.30 -29.36
N LEU A 17 21.58 -11.21 -29.44
CA LEU A 17 20.87 -10.70 -30.62
C LEU A 17 21.06 -9.19 -30.81
N LEU A 18 21.09 -8.41 -29.73
CA LEU A 18 21.38 -6.97 -29.77
C LEU A 18 22.83 -6.70 -30.17
N ALA A 19 23.78 -7.46 -29.63
CA ALA A 19 25.19 -7.40 -30.01
C ALA A 19 25.38 -7.77 -31.49
N ALA A 20 24.71 -8.82 -31.98
CA ALA A 20 24.74 -9.18 -33.40
C ALA A 20 24.12 -8.09 -34.29
N ALA A 21 23.05 -7.41 -33.84
CA ALA A 21 22.45 -6.30 -34.57
C ALA A 21 23.34 -5.04 -34.62
N LEU A 22 24.11 -4.78 -33.55
CA LEU A 22 25.09 -3.70 -33.48
C LEU A 22 26.37 -3.99 -34.30
N ASP A 23 26.81 -5.25 -34.37
CA ASP A 23 28.03 -5.67 -35.08
C ASP A 23 27.86 -5.71 -36.61
N ILE A 24 26.62 -5.85 -37.10
CA ILE A 24 26.28 -5.71 -38.53
C ILE A 24 26.54 -4.27 -39.03
N ASN A 25 26.50 -3.27 -38.13
CA ASN A 25 26.80 -1.88 -38.46
C ASN A 25 28.31 -1.56 -38.42
N GLY A 26 29.13 -2.43 -37.81
CA GLY A 26 30.56 -2.18 -37.57
C GLY A 26 31.53 -2.85 -38.54
N SER A 27 31.15 -3.98 -39.16
CA SER A 27 32.13 -4.86 -39.84
C SER A 27 32.19 -4.75 -41.37
N HIS A 28 31.31 -3.96 -42.01
CA HIS A 28 31.42 -3.66 -43.45
C HIS A 28 31.12 -2.21 -43.84
N ALA A 29 31.22 -1.28 -42.89
CA ALA A 29 31.34 0.14 -43.21
C ALA A 29 32.76 0.43 -43.74
N ARG A 30 33.12 -0.16 -44.89
CA ARG A 30 33.96 0.58 -45.85
C ARG A 30 33.13 1.82 -46.13
N VAL A 31 33.51 2.94 -45.53
CA VAL A 31 32.93 4.26 -45.79
C VAL A 31 32.94 4.41 -47.30
N TYR A 32 31.80 4.13 -47.91
CA TYR A 32 31.66 4.04 -49.36
C TYR A 32 31.46 5.46 -49.84
N ASN A 33 32.55 6.20 -49.83
CA ASN A 33 32.54 7.58 -50.25
C ASN A 33 32.73 7.58 -51.77
N ALA A 34 31.63 7.82 -52.48
CA ALA A 34 31.60 7.86 -53.93
C ALA A 34 32.60 8.88 -54.49
N GLU A 35 32.89 9.94 -53.74
CA GLU A 35 33.89 10.95 -54.11
C GLU A 35 35.30 10.36 -54.10
N THR A 36 35.68 9.58 -53.08
CA THR A 36 37.00 8.91 -53.04
C THR A 36 37.17 7.86 -54.14
N MET A 37 36.12 7.15 -54.56
CA MET A 37 36.25 6.17 -55.65
C MET A 37 36.38 6.86 -57.02
N VAL A 38 35.71 8.00 -57.21
CA VAL A 38 35.86 8.85 -58.40
C VAL A 38 37.24 9.50 -58.42
N ASP A 39 37.72 10.03 -57.29
CA ASP A 39 39.07 10.59 -57.18
C ASP A 39 40.17 9.54 -57.35
N GLU A 40 39.97 8.31 -56.88
CA GLU A 40 40.90 7.19 -57.07
C GLU A 40 40.87 6.68 -58.52
N LEU A 41 39.73 6.74 -59.21
CA LEU A 41 39.59 6.44 -60.65
C LEU A 41 40.22 7.52 -61.55
N LEU A 42 40.08 8.80 -61.18
CA LEU A 42 40.66 9.93 -61.92
C LEU A 42 42.18 10.04 -61.69
N SER A 43 42.66 9.74 -60.48
CA SER A 43 44.09 9.78 -60.15
C SER A 43 44.87 8.57 -60.66
N SER A 44 44.29 7.36 -60.68
CA SER A 44 45.01 6.14 -61.09
C SER A 44 45.27 6.01 -62.60
N THR A 45 44.73 6.90 -63.44
CA THR A 45 44.82 6.73 -64.90
C THR A 45 45.26 7.99 -65.66
N TRP A 46 45.53 9.10 -64.97
CA TRP A 46 45.99 10.33 -65.60
C TRP A 46 47.17 10.94 -64.84
N GLU A 47 48.38 10.52 -65.18
CA GLU A 47 49.58 11.34 -64.96
C GLU A 47 49.78 12.24 -66.19
N PRO A 48 49.65 13.57 -66.07
CA PRO A 48 50.15 14.47 -67.10
C PRO A 48 51.68 14.45 -67.06
N ILE A 49 52.30 13.98 -68.15
CA ILE A 49 53.76 13.85 -68.28
C ILE A 49 54.44 15.18 -67.88
N PRO A 50 55.28 15.21 -66.83
CA PRO A 50 56.03 16.42 -66.49
C PRO A 50 57.06 16.71 -67.58
N HIS A 51 57.01 17.91 -68.14
CA HIS A 51 58.00 18.42 -69.08
C HIS A 51 59.32 18.71 -68.34
N SER A 52 60.17 17.70 -68.19
CA SER A 52 61.53 17.88 -67.67
C SER A 52 62.40 18.53 -68.73
N THR A 53 62.70 19.81 -68.49
CA THR A 53 63.59 20.65 -69.27
C THR A 53 65.00 20.50 -68.72
N GLU A 54 65.93 19.92 -69.48
CA GLU A 54 67.35 20.26 -69.38
C GLU A 54 68.08 20.02 -70.73
N LEU A 55 68.78 21.08 -71.16
CA LEU A 55 69.45 21.41 -72.44
C LEU A 55 70.25 20.26 -73.09
N MET A 56 70.39 20.08 -74.42
CA MET A 56 70.26 20.87 -75.67
C MET A 56 69.88 19.87 -76.81
N ARG A 57 69.27 20.16 -77.96
CA ARG A 57 69.37 21.29 -78.89
C ARG A 57 68.27 21.14 -79.97
N HIS A 58 67.74 22.28 -80.43
CA HIS A 58 66.98 22.54 -81.66
C HIS A 58 65.50 22.15 -81.80
N GLN A 59 64.66 23.19 -81.67
CA GLN A 59 63.55 23.60 -82.55
C GLN A 59 62.67 22.50 -83.18
N SER A 60 61.40 22.42 -82.74
CA SER A 60 60.25 22.86 -83.55
C SER A 60 58.93 22.56 -82.81
N THR A 61 58.15 23.59 -82.54
CA THR A 61 56.73 23.55 -82.16
C THR A 61 55.94 22.82 -83.25
N ARG A 62 55.38 21.63 -82.98
CA ARG A 62 54.30 21.02 -83.77
C ARG A 62 53.37 20.20 -82.87
N HIS A 63 52.09 20.51 -83.03
CA HIS A 63 50.90 19.97 -82.35
C HIS A 63 50.98 18.48 -82.01
N ALA A 64 50.50 18.11 -80.82
CA ALA A 64 50.25 16.73 -80.46
C ALA A 64 49.47 16.04 -81.59
N SER A 65 50.03 14.96 -82.14
CA SER A 65 49.49 14.29 -83.32
C SER A 65 48.09 13.74 -83.06
N PHE A 66 47.19 13.91 -84.05
CA PHE A 66 45.82 13.35 -84.10
C PHE A 66 45.75 11.85 -83.71
N THR A 67 46.80 11.09 -84.00
CA THR A 67 46.94 9.68 -83.62
C THR A 67 47.08 9.47 -82.11
N GLN A 68 47.80 10.33 -81.39
CA GLN A 68 47.92 10.25 -79.92
C GLN A 68 46.59 10.60 -79.23
N GLN A 69 45.90 11.61 -79.75
CA GLN A 69 44.60 12.06 -79.22
C GLN A 69 43.47 11.05 -79.51
N ALA A 70 43.54 10.35 -80.65
CA ALA A 70 42.63 9.26 -80.97
C ALA A 70 42.88 8.00 -80.11
N THR A 71 44.14 7.67 -79.80
CA THR A 71 44.45 6.54 -78.90
C THR A 71 44.01 6.83 -77.46
N SER A 72 44.18 8.06 -76.96
CA SER A 72 43.69 8.43 -75.63
C SER A 72 42.17 8.42 -75.54
N LEU A 73 41.47 8.84 -76.61
CA LEU A 73 40.01 8.82 -76.67
C LEU A 73 39.46 7.39 -76.68
N ASN A 74 40.08 6.48 -77.43
CA ASN A 74 39.71 5.07 -77.42
C ASN A 74 39.97 4.40 -76.06
N ALA A 75 41.09 4.73 -75.40
CA ALA A 75 41.38 4.24 -74.06
C ALA A 75 40.35 4.74 -73.03
N LEU A 76 39.99 6.03 -73.09
CA LEU A 76 38.93 6.60 -72.25
C LEU A 76 37.58 5.93 -72.51
N GLN A 77 37.24 5.66 -73.77
CA GLN A 77 36.01 4.98 -74.14
C GLN A 77 35.96 3.56 -73.55
N THR A 78 37.06 2.81 -73.60
CA THR A 78 37.14 1.49 -72.97
C THR A 78 36.97 1.57 -71.45
N VAL A 79 37.61 2.54 -70.78
CA VAL A 79 37.46 2.73 -69.33
C VAL A 79 36.03 3.11 -68.96
N LEU A 80 35.39 3.99 -69.73
CA LEU A 80 34.01 4.39 -69.53
C LEU A 80 33.06 3.20 -69.72
N SER A 81 33.24 2.42 -70.78
CA SER A 81 32.46 1.20 -71.03
C SER A 81 32.60 0.18 -69.89
N ASN A 82 33.83 -0.08 -69.44
CA ASN A 82 34.09 -0.98 -68.31
C ASN A 82 33.48 -0.45 -67.01
N SER A 83 33.50 0.86 -66.80
CA SER A 83 32.91 1.49 -65.61
C SER A 83 31.38 1.41 -65.62
N ILE A 84 30.75 1.59 -66.79
CA ILE A 84 29.31 1.41 -66.97
C ILE A 84 28.90 -0.04 -66.70
N GLU A 85 29.66 -1.01 -67.23
CA GLU A 85 29.39 -2.43 -67.00
C GLU A 85 29.48 -2.78 -65.50
N ARG A 86 30.53 -2.32 -64.81
CA ARG A 86 30.68 -2.49 -63.36
C ARG A 86 29.54 -1.84 -62.57
N LEU A 87 29.06 -0.67 -62.97
CA LEU A 87 27.91 -0.01 -62.33
C LEU A 87 26.61 -0.79 -62.54
N VAL A 88 26.40 -1.36 -63.72
CA VAL A 88 25.23 -2.21 -64.01
C VAL A 88 25.27 -3.50 -63.18
N GLU A 89 26.43 -4.14 -63.10
CA GLU A 89 26.62 -5.33 -62.28
C GLU A 89 26.40 -5.03 -60.79
N HIS A 90 26.95 -3.91 -60.30
CA HIS A 90 26.74 -3.46 -58.93
C HIS A 90 25.26 -3.15 -58.64
N ARG A 91 24.56 -2.47 -59.55
CA ARG A 91 23.11 -2.22 -59.43
C ARG A 91 22.34 -3.54 -59.34
N LYS A 92 22.72 -4.56 -60.11
CA LYS A 92 22.10 -5.88 -60.07
C LYS A 92 22.36 -6.57 -58.73
N ALA A 93 23.60 -6.54 -58.23
CA ALA A 93 23.97 -7.10 -56.94
C ALA A 93 23.21 -6.44 -55.78
N VAL A 94 23.16 -5.10 -55.77
CA VAL A 94 22.39 -4.33 -54.77
C VAL A 94 20.90 -4.66 -54.85
N SER A 95 20.33 -4.75 -56.07
CA SER A 95 18.91 -5.06 -56.24
C SER A 95 18.59 -6.48 -55.74
N SER A 96 19.47 -7.46 -56.01
CA SER A 96 19.35 -8.82 -55.48
C SER A 96 19.42 -8.81 -53.95
N ARG A 97 20.37 -8.06 -53.39
CA ARG A 97 20.55 -7.97 -51.94
C ARG A 97 19.36 -7.33 -51.24
N ILE A 98 18.75 -6.30 -51.83
CA ILE A 98 17.53 -5.68 -51.33
C ILE A 98 16.37 -6.69 -51.33
N ALA A 99 16.24 -7.48 -52.40
CA ALA A 99 15.19 -8.50 -52.50
C ALA A 99 15.35 -9.59 -51.43
N GLU A 100 16.58 -10.08 -51.21
CA GLU A 100 16.90 -11.03 -50.14
C GLU A 100 16.59 -10.47 -48.75
N LEU A 101 17.09 -9.26 -48.44
CA LEU A 101 16.86 -8.62 -47.15
C LEU A 101 15.38 -8.39 -46.88
N LYS A 102 14.61 -8.00 -47.90
CA LYS A 102 13.16 -7.83 -47.78
C LYS A 102 12.47 -9.15 -47.49
N HIS A 103 12.85 -10.23 -48.18
CA HIS A 103 12.31 -11.56 -47.94
C HIS A 103 12.64 -12.06 -46.52
N ASP A 104 13.89 -11.87 -46.08
CA ASP A 104 14.32 -12.26 -44.73
C ASP A 104 13.61 -11.45 -43.64
N SER A 105 13.46 -10.14 -43.84
CA SER A 105 12.72 -9.28 -42.92
C SER A 105 11.26 -9.72 -42.77
N LEU A 106 10.57 -10.03 -43.87
CA LEU A 106 9.20 -10.56 -43.84
C LEU A 106 9.12 -11.90 -43.10
N ARG A 107 10.07 -12.80 -43.37
CA ARG A 107 10.13 -14.11 -42.71
C ARG A 107 10.36 -13.99 -41.20
N VAL A 108 11.28 -13.12 -40.78
CA VAL A 108 11.54 -12.85 -39.37
C VAL A 108 10.32 -12.21 -38.71
N SER A 109 9.69 -11.23 -39.36
CA SER A 109 8.47 -10.58 -38.86
C SER A 109 7.31 -11.58 -38.67
N SER A 110 7.08 -12.49 -39.63
CA SER A 110 6.04 -13.52 -39.52
C SER A 110 6.30 -14.45 -38.35
N LYS A 111 7.54 -14.95 -38.21
CA LYS A 111 7.93 -15.83 -37.10
C LYS A 111 7.79 -15.15 -35.74
N PHE A 112 8.14 -13.87 -35.66
CA PHE A 112 7.98 -13.08 -34.45
C PHE A 112 6.49 -12.91 -34.09
N GLN A 113 5.64 -12.57 -35.06
CA GLN A 113 4.20 -12.42 -34.85
C GLN A 113 3.53 -13.74 -34.45
N GLU A 114 3.89 -14.86 -35.08
CA GLU A 114 3.44 -16.19 -34.69
C GLU A 114 3.92 -16.57 -33.28
N GLY A 115 5.15 -16.17 -32.93
CA GLY A 115 5.71 -16.35 -31.59
C GLY A 115 4.95 -15.60 -30.50
N LEU A 116 4.37 -14.43 -30.82
CA LEU A 116 3.57 -13.61 -29.88
C LEU A 116 2.12 -14.10 -29.72
N ALA A 117 1.57 -14.86 -30.68
CA ALA A 117 0.18 -15.30 -30.61
C ALA A 117 -0.14 -16.16 -29.38
N LYS A 118 0.82 -17.01 -28.95
CA LYS A 118 0.65 -17.85 -27.76
C LYS A 118 0.70 -17.04 -26.45
N PRO A 119 1.73 -16.18 -26.23
CA PRO A 119 1.75 -15.24 -25.11
C PRO A 119 0.48 -14.37 -25.02
N ASP A 120 0.01 -13.80 -26.13
CA ASP A 120 -1.20 -12.96 -26.13
C ASP A 120 -2.42 -13.75 -25.66
N GLN A 121 -2.63 -14.95 -26.21
CA GLN A 121 -3.75 -15.81 -25.79
C GLN A 121 -3.66 -16.20 -24.31
N LEU A 122 -2.46 -16.43 -23.81
CA LEU A 122 -2.24 -16.80 -22.40
C LEU A 122 -2.46 -15.59 -21.47
N LEU A 123 -2.05 -14.39 -21.89
CA LEU A 123 -2.34 -13.15 -21.19
C LEU A 123 -3.85 -12.91 -21.09
N ASP A 124 -4.59 -13.05 -22.19
CA ASP A 124 -6.04 -12.89 -22.20
C ASP A 124 -6.75 -13.86 -21.24
N GLN A 125 -6.28 -15.12 -21.20
CA GLN A 125 -6.79 -16.11 -20.25
C GLN A 125 -6.49 -15.73 -18.79
N ILE A 126 -5.29 -15.25 -18.51
CA ILE A 126 -4.91 -14.79 -17.16
C ILE A 126 -5.77 -13.60 -16.75
N CYS A 127 -5.98 -12.63 -17.64
CA CYS A 127 -6.84 -11.47 -17.37
C CYS A 127 -8.27 -11.90 -17.04
N ALA A 128 -8.85 -12.82 -17.82
CA ALA A 128 -10.19 -13.34 -17.55
C ALA A 128 -10.27 -14.12 -16.22
N GLN A 129 -9.25 -14.91 -15.89
CA GLN A 129 -9.18 -15.62 -14.59
C GLN A 129 -9.02 -14.66 -13.42
N MET A 130 -8.27 -13.56 -13.60
CA MET A 130 -8.09 -12.55 -12.58
C MET A 130 -9.38 -11.77 -12.31
N GLU A 131 -10.15 -11.47 -13.35
CA GLU A 131 -11.48 -10.84 -13.22
C GLU A 131 -12.48 -11.74 -12.47
N ASP A 132 -12.55 -13.05 -12.79
CA ASP A 132 -13.38 -14.01 -12.03
C ASP A 132 -12.93 -14.10 -10.57
N LEU A 133 -11.61 -14.12 -10.33
CA LEU A 133 -11.06 -14.16 -8.98
C LEU A 133 -11.42 -12.90 -8.20
N GLU A 134 -11.35 -11.72 -8.82
CA GLU A 134 -11.70 -10.45 -8.20
C GLU A 134 -13.19 -10.38 -7.83
N ASP A 135 -14.08 -10.84 -8.71
CA ASP A 135 -15.52 -10.90 -8.43
C ASP A 135 -15.81 -11.85 -7.24
N ARG A 136 -15.20 -13.04 -7.25
CA ARG A 136 -15.34 -14.00 -6.14
C ARG A 136 -14.76 -13.46 -4.85
N PHE A 137 -13.60 -12.81 -4.90
CA PHE A 137 -12.98 -12.18 -3.74
C PHE A 137 -13.89 -11.08 -3.18
N SER A 138 -14.45 -10.23 -4.04
CA SER A 138 -15.36 -9.15 -3.65
C SER A 138 -16.64 -9.70 -2.98
N LYS A 139 -17.21 -10.79 -3.51
CA LYS A 139 -18.36 -11.47 -2.92
C LYS A 139 -18.05 -12.06 -1.55
N VAL A 140 -16.91 -12.74 -1.41
CA VAL A 140 -16.46 -13.31 -0.14
C VAL A 140 -16.17 -12.21 0.88
N SER A 141 -15.46 -11.15 0.48
CA SER A 141 -15.16 -10.00 1.35
C SER A 141 -16.43 -9.33 1.86
N SER A 142 -17.40 -9.09 0.97
CA SER A 142 -18.70 -8.51 1.34
C SER A 142 -19.47 -9.39 2.33
N THR A 143 -19.44 -10.71 2.11
CA THR A 143 -20.08 -11.67 3.02
C THR A 143 -19.37 -11.72 4.36
N ALA A 144 -18.04 -11.69 4.37
CA ALA A 144 -17.24 -11.66 5.60
C ALA A 144 -17.50 -10.40 6.42
N MET A 145 -17.61 -9.23 5.78
CA MET A 145 -18.02 -7.99 6.46
C MET A 145 -19.40 -8.13 7.10
N LEU A 146 -20.40 -8.63 6.36
CA LEU A 146 -21.75 -8.84 6.89
C LEU A 146 -21.77 -9.81 8.08
N ILE A 147 -20.97 -10.88 8.03
CA ILE A 147 -20.82 -11.82 9.15
C ILE A 147 -20.18 -11.10 10.35
N GLY A 148 -19.15 -10.29 10.11
CA GLY A 148 -18.50 -9.47 11.14
C GLY A 148 -19.49 -8.54 11.85
N ASP A 149 -20.28 -7.79 11.09
CA ASP A 149 -21.28 -6.87 11.65
C ASP A 149 -22.34 -7.59 12.49
N LYS A 150 -22.82 -8.75 11.99
CA LYS A 150 -23.77 -9.59 12.71
C LYS A 150 -23.17 -10.16 13.99
N LEU A 151 -21.90 -10.59 13.96
CA LEU A 151 -21.21 -11.10 15.13
C LEU A 151 -20.99 -10.00 16.17
N SER A 152 -20.62 -8.78 15.75
CA SER A 152 -20.50 -7.64 16.66
C SER A 152 -21.83 -7.33 17.33
N THR A 153 -22.92 -7.27 16.56
CA THR A 153 -24.27 -7.02 17.09
C THR A 153 -24.71 -8.13 18.05
N LEU A 154 -24.39 -9.38 17.72
CA LEU A 154 -24.71 -10.52 18.58
C LEU A 154 -23.90 -10.49 19.88
N ASP A 155 -22.63 -10.09 19.83
CA ASP A 155 -21.79 -9.97 21.02
C ASP A 155 -22.27 -8.86 21.95
N ASP A 156 -22.66 -7.71 21.40
CA ASP A 156 -23.29 -6.62 22.15
C ASP A 156 -24.59 -7.08 22.83
N GLU A 157 -25.46 -7.80 22.09
CA GLU A 157 -26.70 -8.35 22.62
C GLU A 157 -26.42 -9.39 23.72
N ARG A 158 -25.46 -10.29 23.50
CA ARG A 158 -25.06 -11.30 24.48
C ARG A 158 -24.52 -10.63 25.76
N SER A 159 -23.67 -9.62 25.62
CA SER A 159 -23.14 -8.88 26.76
C SER A 159 -24.26 -8.23 27.56
N ARG A 160 -25.21 -7.58 26.87
CA ARG A 160 -26.40 -6.98 27.50
C ARG A 160 -27.28 -8.00 28.22
N VAL A 161 -27.49 -9.18 27.64
CA VAL A 161 -28.26 -10.25 28.26
C VAL A 161 -27.56 -10.77 29.51
N LEU A 162 -26.25 -11.03 29.45
CA LEU A 162 -25.48 -11.50 30.62
C LEU A 162 -25.47 -10.47 31.74
N GLU A 163 -25.32 -9.19 31.40
CA GLU A 163 -25.42 -8.09 32.35
C GLU A 163 -26.81 -8.08 33.00
N THR A 164 -27.88 -8.14 32.21
CA THR A 164 -29.27 -8.15 32.71
C THR A 164 -29.55 -9.37 33.60
N ASP A 165 -29.03 -10.54 33.24
CA ASP A 165 -29.15 -11.77 34.02
C ASP A 165 -28.46 -11.62 35.38
N GLU A 166 -27.23 -11.10 35.41
CA GLU A 166 -26.50 -10.83 36.65
C GLU A 166 -27.23 -9.80 37.54
N LEU A 167 -27.82 -8.75 36.94
CA LEU A 167 -28.63 -7.76 37.66
C LEU A 167 -29.93 -8.38 38.21
N MET A 168 -30.59 -9.25 37.44
CA MET A 168 -31.82 -9.93 37.84
C MET A 168 -31.57 -10.89 39.00
N GLU A 169 -30.51 -11.69 38.94
CA GLU A 169 -30.10 -12.56 40.04
C GLU A 169 -29.80 -11.77 41.32
N ALA A 170 -29.09 -10.64 41.19
CA ALA A 170 -28.80 -9.76 42.33
C ALA A 170 -30.09 -9.19 42.93
N LEU A 171 -31.04 -8.78 42.08
CA LEU A 171 -32.33 -8.24 42.49
C LEU A 171 -33.21 -9.30 43.17
N LEU A 172 -33.23 -10.53 42.65
CA LEU A 172 -33.91 -11.66 43.30
C LEU A 172 -33.30 -12.00 44.66
N ALA A 173 -31.96 -11.97 44.76
CA ALA A 173 -31.27 -12.15 46.04
C ALA A 173 -31.63 -11.03 47.03
N LEU A 174 -31.68 -9.77 46.60
CA LEU A 174 -32.13 -8.65 47.43
C LEU A 174 -33.61 -8.76 47.83
N ASN A 175 -34.43 -9.43 47.01
CA ASN A 175 -35.85 -9.61 47.28
C ASN A 175 -36.12 -10.69 48.35
N ASP A 176 -35.16 -11.57 48.63
CA ASP A 176 -35.27 -12.55 49.72
C ASP A 176 -34.79 -11.92 51.05
N PRO A 177 -35.69 -11.69 52.03
CA PRO A 177 -35.31 -11.12 53.32
C PRO A 177 -34.32 -11.99 54.12
N SER A 178 -34.19 -13.28 53.78
CA SER A 178 -33.28 -14.23 54.42
C SER A 178 -31.83 -14.12 53.90
N SER A 179 -31.63 -13.52 52.72
CA SER A 179 -30.34 -13.45 52.04
C SER A 179 -29.35 -12.50 52.71
N LYS A 180 -29.84 -11.57 53.55
CA LYS A 180 -29.01 -10.60 54.30
C LYS A 180 -27.93 -11.23 55.18
N LEU A 181 -28.09 -12.50 55.54
CA LEU A 181 -27.16 -13.21 56.44
C LEU A 181 -26.17 -14.14 55.71
N THR A 182 -26.31 -14.36 54.41
CA THR A 182 -25.48 -15.32 53.66
C THR A 182 -24.84 -14.68 52.44
N LYS A 183 -23.56 -15.00 52.19
CA LYS A 183 -22.89 -14.62 50.94
C LYS A 183 -23.61 -15.32 49.79
N SER A 184 -24.09 -14.54 48.82
CA SER A 184 -24.70 -15.06 47.59
C SER A 184 -23.60 -15.57 46.65
N SER A 185 -23.94 -16.44 45.70
CA SER A 185 -23.05 -16.73 44.56
C SER A 185 -22.87 -15.52 43.64
N ASN A 186 -23.83 -14.57 43.67
CA ASN A 186 -23.82 -13.39 42.82
C ASN A 186 -22.81 -12.35 43.35
N ARG A 187 -21.90 -11.91 42.47
CA ARG A 187 -20.83 -10.95 42.81
C ARG A 187 -21.40 -9.59 43.21
N LEU A 188 -22.38 -9.08 42.47
CA LEU A 188 -22.96 -7.77 42.72
C LEU A 188 -23.58 -7.69 44.11
N PHE A 189 -24.34 -8.71 44.50
CA PHE A 189 -24.93 -8.80 45.84
C PHE A 189 -23.86 -8.75 46.95
N ASN A 190 -22.77 -9.49 46.77
CA ASN A 190 -21.69 -9.54 47.76
C ASN A 190 -20.97 -8.19 47.88
N THR A 191 -20.71 -7.51 46.77
CA THR A 191 -20.05 -6.20 46.76
C THR A 191 -20.93 -5.13 47.42
N LEU A 192 -22.26 -5.17 47.23
CA LEU A 192 -23.19 -4.25 47.92
C LEU A 192 -23.14 -4.37 49.45
N HIS A 193 -22.77 -5.53 49.98
CA HIS A 193 -22.68 -5.79 51.43
C HIS A 193 -21.24 -5.75 51.96
N ASN A 194 -20.26 -5.38 51.14
CA ASN A 194 -18.85 -5.34 51.51
C ASN A 194 -18.39 -3.91 51.83
N PRO A 195 -18.08 -3.57 53.10
CA PRO A 195 -17.63 -2.23 53.48
C PRO A 195 -16.33 -1.79 52.79
N ASN A 196 -15.46 -2.75 52.40
CA ASN A 196 -14.18 -2.45 51.75
C ASN A 196 -14.31 -2.09 50.27
N GLU A 197 -15.47 -2.33 49.66
CA GLU A 197 -15.73 -2.08 48.24
C GLU A 197 -16.72 -0.94 48.04
N LEU A 198 -16.74 0.03 48.96
CA LEU A 198 -17.71 1.13 49.00
C LEU A 198 -17.89 1.88 47.66
N HIS A 199 -16.79 2.16 46.96
CA HIS A 199 -16.81 2.85 45.65
C HIS A 199 -17.40 1.99 44.52
N GLU A 200 -17.25 0.68 44.59
CA GLU A 200 -17.86 -0.23 43.61
C GLU A 200 -19.34 -0.45 43.96
N ALA A 201 -19.64 -0.58 45.25
CA ALA A 201 -21.01 -0.65 45.75
C ALA A 201 -21.85 0.56 45.32
N SER A 202 -21.29 1.77 45.31
CA SER A 202 -22.00 2.98 44.84
C SER A 202 -22.35 2.92 43.34
N ARG A 203 -21.47 2.37 42.50
CA ARG A 203 -21.78 2.17 41.08
C ARG A 203 -22.86 1.11 40.87
N ILE A 204 -22.72 -0.03 41.55
CA ILE A 204 -23.67 -1.14 41.45
C ILE A 204 -25.06 -0.71 41.95
N ILE A 205 -25.14 0.00 43.08
CA ILE A 205 -26.44 0.40 43.65
C ILE A 205 -27.14 1.45 42.80
N LYS A 206 -26.41 2.36 42.14
CA LYS A 206 -27.00 3.28 41.15
C LYS A 206 -27.62 2.50 39.98
N LYS A 207 -26.88 1.53 39.45
CA LYS A 207 -27.33 0.68 38.35
C LYS A 207 -28.55 -0.15 38.74
N MET A 208 -28.54 -0.73 39.95
CA MET A 208 -29.71 -1.42 40.52
C MET A 208 -30.92 -0.51 40.67
N SER A 209 -30.73 0.72 41.14
CA SER A 209 -31.82 1.69 41.28
C SER A 209 -32.49 1.96 39.93
N MET A 210 -31.70 2.27 38.89
CA MET A 210 -32.20 2.46 37.52
C MET A 210 -32.93 1.20 37.00
N PHE A 211 -32.29 0.04 37.10
CA PHE A 211 -32.86 -1.25 36.65
C PHE A 211 -34.18 -1.59 37.35
N SER A 212 -34.25 -1.38 38.67
CA SER A 212 -35.45 -1.66 39.46
C SER A 212 -36.61 -0.70 39.14
N SER A 213 -36.30 0.54 38.75
CA SER A 213 -37.31 1.53 38.35
C SER A 213 -38.00 1.17 37.03
N GLU A 214 -37.26 0.53 36.10
CA GLU A 214 -37.78 0.08 34.81
C GLU A 214 -38.70 -1.14 34.93
N LEU A 215 -38.44 -2.04 35.90
CA LEU A 215 -39.20 -3.29 36.07
C LEU A 215 -40.61 -3.12 36.63
N SER A 216 -40.89 -2.04 37.37
CA SER A 216 -42.22 -1.64 37.88
C SER A 216 -43.16 -2.81 38.21
N SER A 217 -42.83 -3.60 39.24
CA SER A 217 -43.63 -4.76 39.66
C SER A 217 -43.79 -4.84 41.19
N PRO A 218 -45.00 -5.12 41.71
CA PRO A 218 -45.21 -5.35 43.13
C PRO A 218 -44.38 -6.50 43.70
N THR A 219 -44.00 -7.49 42.87
CA THR A 219 -43.22 -8.66 43.28
C THR A 219 -41.83 -8.30 43.78
N ILE A 220 -41.25 -7.19 43.31
CA ILE A 220 -39.89 -6.74 43.65
C ILE A 220 -39.88 -5.59 44.66
N ALA A 221 -41.03 -5.26 45.27
CA ALA A 221 -41.16 -4.10 46.15
C ALA A 221 -40.21 -4.16 47.36
N TYR A 222 -39.92 -5.35 47.88
CA TYR A 222 -38.96 -5.52 48.97
C TYR A 222 -37.54 -5.20 48.50
N ALA A 223 -37.12 -5.73 47.34
CA ALA A 223 -35.83 -5.40 46.75
C ALA A 223 -35.68 -3.90 46.48
N VAL A 224 -36.72 -3.23 45.96
CA VAL A 224 -36.70 -1.77 45.72
C VAL A 224 -36.48 -0.99 47.03
N ALA A 225 -37.20 -1.35 48.10
CA ALA A 225 -37.01 -0.72 49.40
C ALA A 225 -35.61 -0.99 49.99
N GLU A 226 -35.08 -2.19 49.77
CA GLU A 226 -33.73 -2.54 50.21
C GLU A 226 -32.64 -1.83 49.39
N ILE A 227 -32.85 -1.66 48.08
CA ILE A 227 -31.98 -0.86 47.20
C ILE A 227 -31.93 0.58 47.70
N GLU A 228 -33.06 1.18 48.05
CA GLU A 228 -33.13 2.54 48.59
C GLU A 228 -32.41 2.66 49.94
N ARG A 229 -32.56 1.65 50.82
CA ARG A 229 -31.84 1.61 52.09
C ARG A 229 -30.32 1.50 51.90
N LEU A 230 -29.86 0.62 51.00
CA LEU A 230 -28.45 0.44 50.67
C LEU A 230 -27.87 1.67 49.98
N SER A 231 -28.68 2.33 49.13
CA SER A 231 -28.41 3.61 48.49
C SER A 231 -28.05 4.67 49.54
N GLN A 232 -28.95 4.93 50.48
CA GLN A 232 -28.73 5.92 51.54
C GLN A 232 -27.56 5.56 52.46
N THR A 233 -27.38 4.26 52.75
CA THR A 233 -26.26 3.77 53.57
C THR A 233 -24.92 4.02 52.87
N THR A 234 -24.84 3.69 51.58
CA THR A 234 -23.63 3.85 50.77
C THR A 234 -23.27 5.32 50.63
N GLU A 235 -24.25 6.19 50.38
CA GLU A 235 -24.06 7.63 50.32
C GLU A 235 -23.50 8.19 51.64
N ASN A 236 -24.11 7.82 52.77
CA ASN A 236 -23.67 8.30 54.08
C ASN A 236 -22.27 7.80 54.43
N ASN A 237 -21.93 6.56 54.07
CA ASN A 237 -20.60 6.01 54.27
C ASN A 237 -19.57 6.76 53.42
N LEU A 238 -19.88 7.06 52.15
CA LEU A 238 -19.01 7.84 51.27
C LEU A 238 -18.81 9.28 51.78
N LEU A 239 -19.87 9.94 52.26
CA LEU A 239 -19.79 11.28 52.87
C LEU A 239 -18.98 11.29 54.17
N THR A 240 -19.00 10.17 54.92
CA THR A 240 -18.22 10.01 56.13
C THR A 240 -16.75 9.77 55.82
N GLU A 241 -16.43 8.88 54.88
CA GLU A 241 -15.08 8.68 54.35
C GLU A 241 -14.52 9.98 53.77
N PHE A 242 -15.32 10.73 53.00
CA PHE A 242 -14.94 12.04 52.47
C PHE A 242 -14.54 13.02 53.59
N SER A 243 -15.36 13.14 54.64
CA SER A 243 -15.05 13.99 55.81
C SER A 243 -13.77 13.54 56.52
N ASN A 244 -13.62 12.24 56.76
CA ASN A 244 -12.43 11.67 57.43
C ASN A 244 -11.15 11.95 56.63
N GLU A 245 -11.18 11.80 55.31
CA GLU A 245 -10.02 12.05 54.44
C GLU A 245 -9.73 13.55 54.30
N GLN A 246 -10.76 14.41 54.35
CA GLN A 246 -10.59 15.86 54.43
C GLN A 246 -9.88 16.29 55.72
N GLU A 247 -10.29 15.75 56.87
CA GLU A 247 -9.65 16.01 58.18
C GLU A 247 -8.18 15.56 58.19
N ARG A 248 -7.88 14.43 57.53
CA ARG A 248 -6.51 13.91 57.37
C ARG A 248 -5.67 14.69 56.35
N GLY A 249 -6.27 15.59 55.58
CA GLY A 249 -5.62 16.30 54.47
C GLY A 249 -5.28 15.39 53.28
N ASN A 250 -5.88 14.20 53.17
CA ASN A 250 -5.64 13.27 52.07
C ASN A 250 -6.51 13.60 50.86
N VAL A 251 -6.02 14.53 50.04
CA VAL A 251 -6.72 15.03 48.85
C VAL A 251 -6.98 13.92 47.82
N VAL A 252 -6.14 12.89 47.73
CA VAL A 252 -6.30 11.81 46.73
C VAL A 252 -7.48 10.92 47.08
N SER A 253 -7.55 10.41 48.31
CA SER A 253 -8.68 9.59 48.75
C SER A 253 -9.97 10.40 48.84
N MET A 254 -9.88 11.67 49.29
CA MET A 254 -11.00 12.60 49.28
C MET A 254 -11.56 12.80 47.86
N ARG A 255 -10.70 12.95 46.85
CA ARG A 255 -11.12 13.03 45.43
C ARG A 255 -11.83 11.75 45.00
N LYS A 256 -11.30 10.57 45.33
CA LYS A 256 -11.93 9.29 44.98
C LYS A 256 -13.34 9.16 45.59
N CYS A 257 -13.53 9.60 46.83
CA CYS A 257 -14.85 9.65 47.47
C CYS A 257 -15.79 10.63 46.75
N ALA A 258 -15.28 11.80 46.38
CA ALA A 258 -16.05 12.79 45.62
C ALA A 258 -16.44 12.28 44.23
N GLU A 259 -15.53 11.62 43.51
CA GLU A 259 -15.80 11.00 42.21
C GLU A 259 -16.92 9.97 42.31
N SER A 260 -16.85 9.06 43.28
CA SER A 260 -17.93 8.09 43.53
C SER A 260 -19.25 8.76 43.90
N LEU A 261 -19.23 9.80 44.74
CA LEU A 261 -20.45 10.54 45.12
C LEU A 261 -21.06 11.32 43.95
N ILE A 262 -20.25 11.89 43.06
CA ILE A 262 -20.70 12.64 41.88
C ILE A 262 -21.20 11.69 40.79
N GLU A 263 -20.53 10.56 40.60
CA GLU A 263 -21.01 9.52 39.70
C GLU A 263 -22.32 8.94 40.21
N TYR A 264 -22.49 8.87 41.53
CA TYR A 264 -23.67 8.34 42.19
C TYR A 264 -24.86 9.33 42.23
N ASN A 265 -24.63 10.59 42.61
CA ASN A 265 -25.64 11.60 42.93
C ASN A 265 -25.25 13.03 42.45
N ASP A 266 -26.17 13.99 42.58
CA ASP A 266 -25.95 15.39 42.22
C ASP A 266 -24.81 16.03 43.02
N LYS A 267 -24.01 16.83 42.31
CA LYS A 267 -22.72 17.41 42.73
C LYS A 267 -22.79 18.26 44.00
N GLU A 268 -23.99 18.74 44.35
CA GLU A 268 -24.23 19.70 45.43
C GLU A 268 -23.89 19.12 46.80
N LYS A 269 -24.24 17.85 47.08
CA LYS A 269 -24.01 17.25 48.41
C LYS A 269 -22.52 17.17 48.78
N VAL A 270 -21.64 16.94 47.80
CA VAL A 270 -20.19 16.92 48.03
C VAL A 270 -19.67 18.32 48.35
N ALA A 271 -20.14 19.34 47.61
CA ALA A 271 -19.76 20.72 47.83
C ALA A 271 -20.25 21.23 49.20
N ASP A 272 -21.50 20.95 49.54
CA ASP A 272 -22.10 21.31 50.82
C ASP A 272 -21.34 20.65 51.98
N ARG A 273 -21.02 19.36 51.85
CA ARG A 273 -20.22 18.64 52.85
C ARG A 273 -18.84 19.24 53.04
N TYR A 274 -18.16 19.58 51.95
CA TYR A 274 -16.85 20.22 52.00
C TYR A 274 -16.90 21.57 52.72
N VAL A 275 -17.84 22.44 52.33
CA VAL A 275 -18.02 23.77 52.93
C VAL A 275 -18.39 23.65 54.41
N TRP A 276 -19.29 22.73 54.76
CA TRP A 276 -19.68 22.45 56.13
C TRP A 276 -18.46 22.08 56.99
N ASN A 277 -17.65 21.12 56.54
CA ASN A 277 -16.45 20.70 57.27
C ASN A 277 -15.47 21.87 57.48
N VAL A 278 -15.22 22.69 56.44
CA VAL A 278 -14.34 23.87 56.55
C VAL A 278 -14.87 24.90 57.55
N MET A 279 -16.19 25.12 57.58
CA MET A 279 -16.81 26.06 58.51
C MET A 279 -16.74 25.55 59.95
N CYS A 280 -17.00 24.26 60.18
CA CYS A 280 -16.86 23.62 61.49
C CYS A 280 -15.41 23.71 62.02
N ASP A 281 -14.42 23.47 61.18
CA ASP A 281 -13.00 23.62 61.56
C ASP A 281 -12.66 25.04 61.98
N ARG A 282 -13.16 26.04 61.25
CA ARG A 282 -12.94 27.46 61.57
C ARG A 282 -13.60 27.81 62.91
N LEU A 283 -14.85 27.44 63.11
CA LEU A 283 -15.58 27.71 64.36
C LEU A 283 -14.90 27.06 65.57
N THR A 284 -14.43 25.81 65.42
CA THR A 284 -13.74 25.10 66.50
C THR A 284 -12.43 25.81 66.90
N LYS A 285 -11.70 26.38 65.93
CA LYS A 285 -10.49 27.18 66.20
C LYS A 285 -10.80 28.50 66.92
N TYR A 286 -11.97 29.10 66.72
CA TYR A 286 -12.39 30.33 67.42
C TYR A 286 -12.96 30.09 68.82
N VAL A 287 -13.45 28.89 69.13
CA VAL A 287 -14.00 28.55 70.46
C VAL A 287 -12.90 28.15 71.45
N VAL A 288 -11.71 27.77 70.96
CA VAL A 288 -10.57 27.33 71.77
C VAL A 288 -9.50 28.45 71.93
N ALA A 289 -9.69 29.61 71.31
CA ALA A 289 -8.86 30.81 71.46
C ALA A 289 -9.50 31.80 72.45
#